data_AF-A0A7J5XMR9-F1
#
_entry.id   AF-A0A7J5XMR9-F1
#
_cell.length_a   1.000
_cell.length_b   1.000
_cell.length_c   1.000
_cell.angle_alpha   90.00
_cell.angle_beta   90.00
_cell.angle_gamma   90.00
#
_symmetry.space_group_name_H-M   'P 1'
#
loop_
_entity.id
_entity.type
_entity.pdbx_description
1 polymer ?
#
loop_
_entity_poly.entity_id
_entity_poly.type
_entity_poly.pdbx_seq_one_letter_code
_entity_poly.pdbx_strand_id
1 'polypeptide(L)'
;MSVAQTIMAALKRTEHCVLTKIDSTVTAAVGELHTKIDNLSRDLISEILNVRTEFTKFLKMLGRRTQLFYSRIDYFIVDDQLLPLIPSSQYHSIVLVQMDMMFPGNIAPQRTWRLDPHLLSYEHFKTYLSDQIDFFLEMNDTKEISRSVLWESLKAYIRGQAISYTAHKNKERSKRLKELTHSIADVDRRYALLPMADLFKEKVPLQFEFNTLSTWRAEKNIKKLNRFTMNMGTEQGDSLHFSSSSRRLDRRSQGSIQVLIRLCIIPK
;
A
#
# COMPACT_ATOMS: atom_id res chain seq x y z
N MET A 1 56.63 -8.63 56.71
CA MET A 1 55.62 -8.63 55.62
C MET A 1 55.53 -10.05 55.09
N SER A 2 54.31 -10.59 55.00
CA SER A 2 54.07 -12.03 54.79
C SER A 2 54.37 -12.45 53.34
N VAL A 3 55.04 -13.59 53.15
CA VAL A 3 55.33 -14.21 51.83
C VAL A 3 54.08 -14.31 50.95
N ALA A 4 52.91 -14.50 51.58
CA ALA A 4 51.62 -14.53 50.89
C ALA A 4 51.28 -13.20 50.18
N GLN A 5 51.66 -12.05 50.74
CA GLN A 5 51.40 -10.74 50.13
C GLN A 5 52.23 -10.53 48.86
N THR A 6 53.48 -11.00 48.86
CA THR A 6 54.38 -10.91 47.69
C THR A 6 53.89 -11.83 46.56
N ILE A 7 53.45 -13.04 46.89
CA ILE A 7 52.90 -14.00 45.91
C ILE A 7 51.60 -13.46 45.30
N MET A 8 50.69 -12.91 46.12
CA MET A 8 49.45 -12.29 45.64
C MET A 8 49.71 -11.08 44.73
N ALA A 9 50.72 -10.27 45.03
CA ALA A 9 51.11 -9.13 44.20
C ALA A 9 51.70 -9.59 42.85
N ALA A 10 52.48 -10.68 42.83
CA ALA A 10 53.01 -11.27 41.61
C ALA A 10 51.90 -11.86 40.73
N LEU A 11 50.96 -12.60 41.32
CA LEU A 11 49.79 -13.17 40.63
C LEU A 11 48.92 -12.09 39.97
N LYS A 12 48.61 -11.00 40.70
CA LYS A 12 47.87 -9.86 40.13
C LYS A 12 48.60 -9.19 38.96
N ARG A 13 49.92 -9.09 39.01
CA ARG A 13 50.72 -8.54 37.90
C ARG A 13 50.72 -9.45 36.69
N THR A 14 50.82 -10.77 36.89
CA THR A 14 50.73 -11.72 35.77
C THR A 14 49.34 -11.73 35.14
N GLU A 15 48.28 -11.66 35.94
CA GLU A 15 46.90 -11.57 35.46
C GLU A 15 46.69 -10.29 34.62
N HIS A 16 47.15 -9.14 35.14
CA HIS A 16 47.04 -7.88 34.41
C HIS A 16 47.86 -7.86 33.09
N CYS A 17 49.05 -8.48 33.09
CA CYS A 17 49.88 -8.62 31.89
C CYS A 17 49.23 -9.53 30.83
N VAL A 18 48.54 -10.59 31.25
CA VAL A 18 47.83 -11.49 30.32
C VAL A 18 46.60 -10.80 29.75
N LEU A 19 45.80 -10.12 30.58
CA LEU A 19 44.60 -9.39 30.15
C LEU A 19 44.95 -8.30 29.14
N THR A 20 45.98 -7.49 29.39
CA THR A 20 46.41 -6.42 28.46
C THR A 20 46.92 -6.95 27.12
N LYS A 21 47.59 -8.11 27.10
CA LYS A 21 47.99 -8.78 25.85
C LYS A 21 46.79 -9.30 25.06
N ILE A 22 45.78 -9.85 25.75
CA ILE A 22 44.54 -10.29 25.12
C ILE A 22 43.77 -9.10 24.56
N ASP A 23 43.60 -8.02 25.33
CA ASP A 23 42.89 -6.82 24.89
C ASP A 23 43.55 -6.17 23.65
N SER A 24 44.89 -6.08 23.64
CA SER A 24 45.61 -5.54 22.48
C SER A 24 45.49 -6.41 21.22
N THR A 25 45.52 -7.74 21.35
CA THR A 25 45.32 -8.65 20.21
C THR A 25 43.88 -8.65 19.69
N VAL A 26 42.90 -8.61 20.60
CA VAL A 26 41.47 -8.49 20.23
C VAL A 26 41.21 -7.15 19.55
N THR A 27 41.75 -6.05 20.06
CA THR A 27 41.58 -4.71 19.46
C THR A 27 42.20 -4.63 18.06
N ALA A 28 43.37 -5.24 17.85
CA ALA A 28 44.00 -5.31 16.53
C ALA A 28 43.17 -6.13 15.54
N ALA A 29 42.65 -7.29 15.96
CA ALA A 29 41.80 -8.14 15.12
C ALA A 29 40.46 -7.47 14.76
N VAL A 30 39.85 -6.74 15.70
CA VAL A 30 38.63 -5.96 15.46
C VAL A 30 38.88 -4.82 14.47
N GLY A 31 40.03 -4.15 14.56
CA GLY A 31 40.44 -3.12 13.61
C GLY A 31 40.62 -3.67 12.19
N GLU A 32 41.26 -4.84 12.04
CA GLU A 32 41.40 -5.50 10.74
C GLU A 32 40.05 -5.92 10.14
N LEU A 33 39.12 -6.39 10.99
CA LEU A 33 37.77 -6.74 10.54
C LEU A 33 36.98 -5.50 10.08
N HIS A 34 37.05 -4.39 10.82
CA HIS A 34 36.41 -3.13 10.43
C HIS A 34 36.93 -2.63 9.09
N THR A 35 38.24 -2.64 8.87
CA THR A 35 38.82 -2.21 7.59
C THR A 35 38.39 -3.11 6.43
N LYS A 36 38.27 -4.44 6.63
CA LYS A 36 37.72 -5.35 5.62
C LYS A 36 36.25 -5.06 5.31
N ILE A 37 35.43 -4.79 6.32
CA ILE A 37 34.02 -4.42 6.15
C ILE A 37 33.91 -3.10 5.37
N ASP A 38 34.73 -2.10 5.70
CA ASP A 38 34.72 -0.79 5.04
C ASP A 38 35.19 -0.86 3.58
N ASN A 39 36.12 -1.77 3.27
CA ASN A 39 36.56 -2.02 1.90
C ASN A 39 35.45 -2.69 1.08
N LEU A 40 34.83 -3.76 1.61
CA LEU A 40 33.71 -4.44 0.96
C LEU A 40 32.51 -3.50 0.76
N SER A 41 32.22 -2.65 1.74
CA SER A 41 31.16 -1.65 1.65
C SER A 41 31.44 -0.64 0.52
N ARG A 42 32.68 -0.14 0.41
CA ARG A 42 33.09 0.76 -0.67
C ARG A 42 33.01 0.10 -2.05
N ASP A 43 33.47 -1.13 -2.17
CA ASP A 43 33.43 -1.87 -3.43
C ASP A 43 31.98 -2.10 -3.88
N LEU A 44 31.10 -2.54 -2.97
CA LEU A 44 29.68 -2.73 -3.26
C LEU A 44 28.99 -1.42 -3.65
N ILE A 45 29.29 -0.30 -2.96
CA ILE A 45 28.76 1.01 -3.30
C ILE A 45 29.22 1.44 -4.69
N SER A 46 30.48 1.19 -5.04
CA SER A 46 31.04 1.55 -6.35
C SER A 46 30.38 0.76 -7.49
N GLU A 47 30.11 -0.52 -7.27
CA GLU A 47 29.47 -1.39 -8.25
C GLU A 47 27.99 -1.01 -8.45
N ILE A 48 27.28 -0.70 -7.37
CA ILE A 48 25.91 -0.17 -7.42
C ILE A 48 25.86 1.16 -8.16
N LEU A 49 26.81 2.07 -7.89
CA LEU A 49 26.89 3.35 -8.59
C LEU A 49 27.16 3.14 -10.08
N ASN A 50 28.04 2.21 -10.44
CA ASN A 50 28.36 1.90 -11.83
C ASN A 50 27.15 1.31 -12.58
N VAL A 51 26.44 0.36 -11.96
CA VAL A 51 25.19 -0.19 -12.50
C VAL A 51 24.16 0.93 -12.68
N ARG A 52 24.03 1.84 -11.70
CA ARG A 52 23.12 2.99 -11.80
C ARG A 52 23.53 3.94 -12.92
N THR A 53 24.82 4.21 -13.13
CA THR A 53 25.26 5.08 -14.22
C THR A 53 25.05 4.46 -15.59
N GLU A 54 25.35 3.16 -15.75
CA GLU A 54 25.10 2.44 -17.00
C GLU A 54 23.60 2.32 -17.28
N PHE A 55 22.78 2.06 -16.26
CA PHE A 55 21.32 2.09 -16.39
C PHE A 55 20.81 3.49 -16.77
N THR A 56 21.38 4.56 -16.19
CA THR A 56 21.01 5.95 -16.53
C THR A 56 21.42 6.31 -17.95
N LYS A 57 22.57 5.80 -18.43
CA LYS A 57 23.05 5.97 -19.79
C LYS A 57 22.19 5.20 -20.80
N PHE A 58 21.79 3.98 -20.45
CA PHE A 58 20.83 3.18 -21.19
C PHE A 58 19.46 3.88 -21.28
N LEU A 59 18.94 4.40 -20.16
CA LEU A 59 17.70 5.19 -20.14
C LEU A 59 17.81 6.47 -20.98
N LYS A 60 18.94 7.19 -20.94
CA LYS A 60 19.16 8.37 -21.81
C LYS A 60 19.26 7.99 -23.30
N MET A 61 19.82 6.82 -23.61
CA MET A 61 19.91 6.30 -24.98
C MET A 61 18.52 5.89 -25.51
N LEU A 62 17.69 5.30 -24.66
CA LEU A 62 16.28 5.00 -24.96
C LEU A 62 15.45 6.28 -25.12
N GLY A 63 15.62 7.26 -24.23
CA GLY A 63 14.90 8.54 -24.25
C GLY A 63 15.23 9.47 -25.41
N ARG A 64 16.31 9.21 -26.18
CA ARG A 64 16.61 9.95 -27.43
C ARG A 64 15.86 9.42 -28.65
N ARG A 65 15.22 8.25 -28.57
CA ARG A 65 14.44 7.65 -29.68
C ARG A 65 12.93 7.77 -29.53
N THR A 66 12.41 8.24 -28.39
CA THR A 66 10.98 8.38 -28.17
C THR A 66 10.50 9.78 -28.55
N GLN A 67 10.36 10.04 -29.86
CA GLN A 67 9.25 10.91 -30.27
C GLN A 67 7.98 10.26 -29.71
N LEU A 68 7.25 11.00 -28.90
CA LEU A 68 6.13 10.50 -28.10
C LEU A 68 5.02 9.96 -29.02
N PHE A 69 5.07 8.66 -29.30
CA PHE A 69 3.94 7.97 -29.87
C PHE A 69 2.86 7.92 -28.80
N TYR A 70 1.83 8.74 -29.00
CA TYR A 70 0.51 8.56 -28.43
C TYR A 70 0.12 7.08 -28.62
N SER A 71 0.29 6.29 -27.57
CA SER A 71 0.10 4.84 -27.67
C SER A 71 -1.41 4.60 -27.66
N ARG A 72 -1.99 4.52 -28.86
CA ARG A 72 -3.38 4.14 -29.05
C ARG A 72 -3.52 2.68 -28.66
N ILE A 73 -4.33 2.38 -27.65
CA ILE A 73 -4.64 0.99 -27.28
C ILE A 73 -5.69 0.51 -28.29
N ASP A 74 -5.27 -0.30 -29.25
CA ASP A 74 -6.16 -0.76 -30.34
C ASP A 74 -6.92 -2.04 -30.00
N TYR A 75 -6.38 -2.92 -29.13
CA TYR A 75 -6.98 -4.22 -28.84
C TYR A 75 -6.82 -4.64 -27.37
N PHE A 76 -7.86 -5.27 -26.83
CA PHE A 76 -7.82 -6.02 -25.57
C PHE A 76 -7.99 -7.50 -25.88
N ILE A 77 -7.03 -8.31 -25.44
CA ILE A 77 -7.12 -9.77 -25.55
C ILE A 77 -7.76 -10.29 -24.27
N VAL A 78 -8.86 -11.01 -24.41
CA VAL A 78 -9.60 -11.63 -23.31
C VAL A 78 -9.77 -13.12 -23.64
N ASP A 79 -9.65 -13.96 -22.62
CA ASP A 79 -9.93 -15.40 -22.74
C ASP A 79 -11.42 -15.62 -23.07
N ASP A 80 -11.72 -16.58 -23.96
CA ASP A 80 -13.08 -16.91 -24.37
C ASP A 80 -13.99 -17.27 -23.18
N GLN A 81 -13.43 -17.83 -22.11
CA GLN A 81 -14.16 -18.14 -20.88
C GLN A 81 -14.57 -16.90 -20.07
N LEU A 82 -13.87 -15.77 -20.27
CA LEU A 82 -14.11 -14.52 -19.55
C LEU A 82 -14.96 -13.53 -20.34
N LEU A 83 -15.05 -13.68 -21.67
CA LEU A 83 -15.93 -12.88 -22.52
C LEU A 83 -17.39 -12.80 -22.03
N PRO A 84 -18.07 -13.89 -21.65
CA PRO A 84 -19.46 -13.82 -21.16
C PRO A 84 -19.60 -13.10 -19.81
N LEU A 85 -18.48 -12.86 -19.12
CA LEU A 85 -18.46 -12.19 -17.83
C LEU A 85 -18.26 -10.68 -17.97
N ILE A 86 -18.01 -10.12 -19.16
CA ILE A 86 -17.77 -8.68 -19.36
C ILE A 86 -19.03 -8.02 -19.95
N PRO A 87 -19.94 -7.47 -19.11
CA PRO A 87 -21.10 -6.73 -19.61
C PRO A 87 -20.76 -5.40 -20.31
N SER A 88 -19.68 -4.71 -19.91
CA SER A 88 -19.33 -3.41 -20.50
C SER A 88 -17.87 -3.04 -20.30
N SER A 89 -17.29 -2.39 -21.32
CA SER A 89 -15.99 -1.72 -21.25
C SER A 89 -16.13 -0.24 -21.60
N GLN A 90 -15.47 0.64 -20.84
CA GLN A 90 -15.47 2.08 -21.08
C GLN A 90 -14.04 2.59 -21.23
N TYR A 91 -13.80 3.33 -22.32
CA TYR A 91 -12.55 4.04 -22.57
C TYR A 91 -12.61 5.42 -21.92
N HIS A 92 -11.71 5.69 -20.97
CA HIS A 92 -11.45 7.03 -20.47
C HIS A 92 -10.13 7.53 -21.08
N SER A 93 -10.03 8.84 -21.36
CA SER A 93 -8.95 9.46 -22.15
C SER A 93 -7.57 8.87 -21.86
N ILE A 94 -6.99 8.17 -22.85
CA ILE A 94 -5.60 7.64 -23.01
C ILE A 94 -5.03 6.78 -21.88
N VAL A 95 -5.56 6.85 -20.66
CA VAL A 95 -4.89 6.38 -19.45
C VAL A 95 -5.65 5.23 -18.77
N LEU A 96 -6.95 5.05 -19.03
CA LEU A 96 -7.73 4.03 -18.33
C LEU A 96 -8.81 3.39 -19.20
N VAL A 97 -8.84 2.06 -19.20
CA VAL A 97 -10.00 1.29 -19.62
C VAL A 97 -10.60 0.62 -18.40
N GLN A 98 -11.87 0.90 -18.16
CA GLN A 98 -12.64 0.26 -17.09
C GLN A 98 -13.42 -0.89 -17.72
N MET A 99 -13.16 -2.12 -17.24
CA MET A 99 -13.97 -3.29 -17.58
C MET A 99 -14.75 -3.71 -16.35
N ASP A 100 -16.06 -3.79 -16.49
CA ASP A 100 -16.91 -4.35 -15.44
C ASP A 100 -17.07 -5.84 -15.73
N MET A 101 -16.80 -6.69 -14.73
CA MET A 101 -17.01 -8.14 -14.82
C MET A 101 -18.10 -8.61 -13.86
N MET A 102 -18.99 -9.47 -14.36
CA MET A 102 -20.11 -10.09 -13.67
C MET A 102 -19.91 -11.60 -13.62
N PHE A 103 -19.88 -12.16 -12.41
CA PHE A 103 -19.82 -13.60 -12.20
C PHE A 103 -21.21 -14.17 -11.85
N PRO A 104 -21.70 -15.21 -12.56
CA PRO A 104 -22.98 -15.85 -12.25
C PRO A 104 -22.93 -16.58 -10.90
N GLY A 105 -23.89 -16.33 -10.02
CA GLY A 105 -23.94 -16.89 -8.66
C GLY A 105 -23.77 -15.86 -7.54
N ASN A 106 -23.71 -14.58 -7.90
CA ASN A 106 -23.65 -13.45 -6.98
C ASN A 106 -24.98 -13.28 -6.23
N ILE A 107 -25.17 -14.03 -5.14
CA ILE A 107 -26.19 -13.69 -4.14
C ILE A 107 -25.78 -12.34 -3.60
N ALA A 108 -26.58 -11.29 -3.87
CA ALA A 108 -26.30 -9.95 -3.39
C ALA A 108 -25.95 -10.03 -1.90
N PRO A 109 -24.75 -9.62 -1.48
CA PRO A 109 -24.34 -9.78 -0.10
C PRO A 109 -25.37 -9.07 0.77
N GLN A 110 -25.87 -9.78 1.80
CA GLN A 110 -26.72 -9.21 2.84
C GLN A 110 -26.13 -7.84 3.23
N ARG A 111 -26.88 -6.76 2.97
CA ARG A 111 -26.42 -5.36 3.11
C ARG A 111 -26.33 -4.97 4.59
N THR A 112 -25.52 -5.70 5.33
CA THR A 112 -25.09 -5.32 6.67
C THR A 112 -23.97 -4.32 6.50
N TRP A 113 -24.20 -3.07 6.92
CA TRP A 113 -23.11 -2.11 6.96
C TRP A 113 -22.01 -2.64 7.89
N ARG A 114 -20.77 -2.45 7.46
CA ARG A 114 -19.56 -2.78 8.22
C ARG A 114 -18.65 -1.57 8.18
N LEU A 115 -18.14 -1.17 9.34
CA LEU A 115 -17.13 -0.13 9.44
C LEU A 115 -15.87 -0.60 8.71
N ASP A 116 -15.22 0.30 7.97
CA ASP A 116 -13.91 0.04 7.38
C ASP A 116 -12.85 0.17 8.48
N PRO A 117 -12.15 -0.92 8.88
CA PRO A 117 -11.18 -0.85 9.97
C PRO A 117 -10.02 0.11 9.67
N HIS A 118 -9.71 0.34 8.39
CA HIS A 118 -8.66 1.28 8.01
C HIS A 118 -9.03 2.72 8.37
N LEU A 119 -10.33 3.04 8.46
CA LEU A 119 -10.77 4.36 8.85
C LEU A 119 -10.29 4.73 10.27
N LEU A 120 -10.18 3.73 11.16
CA LEU A 120 -9.69 3.87 12.53
C LEU A 120 -8.17 4.08 12.61
N SER A 121 -7.43 3.87 11.52
CA SER A 121 -5.99 4.16 11.48
C SER A 121 -5.68 5.64 11.24
N TYR A 122 -6.64 6.41 10.73
CA TYR A 122 -6.45 7.84 10.49
C TYR A 122 -6.71 8.65 11.76
N GLU A 123 -5.73 9.44 12.19
CA GLU A 123 -5.85 10.27 13.39
C GLU A 123 -7.04 11.22 13.31
N HIS A 124 -7.20 11.91 12.18
CA HIS A 124 -8.32 12.82 11.96
C HIS A 124 -9.70 12.18 12.16
N PHE A 125 -9.85 10.91 11.80
CA PHE A 125 -11.12 10.21 12.01
C PHE A 125 -11.34 9.85 13.48
N LYS A 126 -10.27 9.48 14.20
CA LYS A 126 -10.35 9.20 15.64
C LYS A 126 -10.74 10.45 16.42
N THR A 127 -10.09 11.59 16.15
CA THR A 127 -10.43 12.88 16.79
C THR A 127 -11.87 13.26 16.50
N TYR A 128 -12.26 13.26 15.22
CA TYR A 128 -13.65 13.52 14.82
C TYR A 128 -14.65 12.62 15.54
N LEU A 129 -14.36 11.30 15.64
CA LEU A 129 -15.27 10.38 16.30
C LEU A 129 -15.34 10.62 17.82
N SER A 130 -14.22 10.97 18.46
CA SER A 130 -14.19 11.35 19.88
C SER A 130 -15.07 12.57 20.13
N ASP A 131 -14.88 13.64 19.34
CA ASP A 131 -15.68 14.87 19.46
C ASP A 131 -17.18 14.59 19.29
N GLN A 132 -17.54 13.68 18.38
CA GLN A 132 -18.93 13.27 18.17
C GLN A 132 -19.50 12.44 19.34
N ILE A 133 -18.68 11.62 20.00
CA ILE A 133 -19.09 10.87 21.19
C ILE A 133 -19.31 11.82 22.35
N ASP A 134 -18.38 12.73 22.60
CA ASP A 134 -18.46 13.72 23.68
C ASP A 134 -19.69 14.60 23.49
N PHE A 135 -19.90 15.14 22.29
CA PHE A 135 -21.11 15.90 21.94
C PHE A 135 -22.41 15.12 22.17
N PHE A 136 -22.43 13.82 21.82
CA PHE A 136 -23.63 13.00 22.04
C PHE A 136 -23.90 12.80 23.54
N LEU A 137 -22.86 12.50 24.32
CA LEU A 137 -23.00 12.28 25.76
C LEU A 137 -23.41 13.56 26.49
N GLU A 138 -22.83 14.71 26.15
CA GLU A 138 -23.21 16.01 26.72
C GLU A 138 -24.70 16.32 26.52
N MET A 139 -25.27 15.96 25.37
CA MET A 139 -26.67 16.28 25.05
C MET A 139 -27.68 15.23 25.51
N ASN A 140 -27.25 13.97 25.72
CA ASN A 140 -28.17 12.85 25.95
C ASN A 140 -27.97 12.15 27.30
N ASP A 141 -26.89 12.42 28.04
CA ASP A 141 -26.68 11.85 29.39
C ASP A 141 -27.52 12.60 30.43
N THR A 142 -28.81 12.30 30.44
CA THR A 142 -29.77 12.81 31.43
C THR A 142 -30.15 11.71 32.41
N LYS A 143 -30.47 12.08 33.65
CA LYS A 143 -30.82 11.11 34.73
C LYS A 143 -32.06 10.26 34.43
N GLU A 144 -32.84 10.64 33.43
CA GLU A 144 -34.09 10.00 33.03
C GLU A 144 -33.86 8.82 32.06
N ILE A 145 -32.74 8.81 31.34
CA ILE A 145 -32.46 7.83 30.29
C ILE A 145 -31.70 6.64 30.87
N SER A 146 -32.20 5.42 30.60
CA SER A 146 -31.49 4.19 30.95
C SER A 146 -30.19 4.06 30.17
N ARG A 147 -29.11 3.63 30.84
CA ARG A 147 -27.79 3.40 30.21
C ARG A 147 -27.84 2.48 28.99
N SER A 148 -28.76 1.51 28.98
CA SER A 148 -28.95 0.62 27.83
C SER A 148 -29.45 1.37 26.59
N VAL A 149 -30.45 2.24 26.77
CA VAL A 149 -31.00 3.08 25.69
C VAL A 149 -29.96 4.09 25.22
N LEU A 150 -29.20 4.67 26.14
CA LEU A 150 -28.10 5.59 25.81
C LEU A 150 -27.05 4.89 24.94
N TRP A 151 -26.65 3.67 25.29
CA TRP A 151 -25.67 2.89 24.52
C TRP A 151 -26.17 2.49 23.13
N GLU A 152 -27.41 2.00 23.01
CA GLU A 152 -27.99 1.66 21.70
C GLU A 152 -28.12 2.90 20.79
N SER A 153 -28.52 4.04 21.37
CA SER A 153 -28.64 5.32 20.66
C SER A 153 -27.29 5.86 20.23
N LEU A 154 -26.27 5.81 21.09
CA LEU A 154 -24.90 6.20 20.77
C LEU A 154 -24.34 5.36 19.62
N LYS A 155 -24.53 4.04 19.65
CA LYS A 155 -24.09 3.15 18.55
C LYS A 155 -24.74 3.52 17.21
N ALA A 156 -26.05 3.80 17.22
CA ALA A 156 -26.76 4.23 16.02
C ALA A 156 -26.25 5.58 15.50
N TYR A 157 -26.01 6.53 16.42
CA TYR A 157 -25.45 7.85 16.13
C TYR A 157 -24.07 7.77 15.50
N ILE A 158 -23.12 7.09 16.15
CA ILE A 158 -21.75 6.87 15.66
C ILE A 158 -21.76 6.22 14.28
N ARG A 159 -22.62 5.21 14.07
CA ARG A 159 -22.76 4.56 12.78
C ARG A 159 -23.19 5.56 11.70
N GLY A 160 -24.17 6.43 12.01
CA GLY A 160 -24.59 7.52 11.13
C GLY A 160 -23.44 8.47 10.78
N GLN A 161 -22.67 8.90 11.78
CA GLN A 161 -21.51 9.77 11.58
C GLN A 161 -20.43 9.12 10.71
N ALA A 162 -20.11 7.84 10.97
CA ALA A 162 -19.12 7.10 10.18
C ALA A 162 -19.55 6.92 8.71
N ILE A 163 -20.85 6.66 8.47
CA ILE A 163 -21.42 6.59 7.11
C ILE A 163 -21.30 7.94 6.41
N SER A 164 -21.72 9.02 7.07
CA SER A 164 -21.67 10.38 6.54
C SER A 164 -20.25 10.81 6.19
N TYR A 165 -19.30 10.61 7.12
CA TYR A 165 -17.89 10.91 6.93
C TYR A 165 -17.31 10.19 5.71
N THR A 166 -17.55 8.88 5.61
CA THR A 166 -17.04 8.07 4.50
C THR A 166 -17.67 8.48 3.16
N ALA A 167 -18.97 8.78 3.16
CA ALA A 167 -19.68 9.26 1.97
C ALA A 167 -19.13 10.61 1.49
N HIS A 168 -18.90 11.55 2.42
CA HIS A 168 -18.28 12.84 2.15
C HIS A 168 -16.88 12.66 1.53
N LYS A 169 -16.01 11.84 2.15
CA LYS A 169 -14.66 11.57 1.63
C LYS A 169 -14.66 10.90 0.25
N ASN A 170 -15.60 10.00 0.00
CA ASN A 170 -15.75 9.40 -1.33
C ASN A 170 -16.17 10.44 -2.37
N LYS A 171 -17.11 11.34 -2.02
CA LYS A 171 -17.53 12.44 -2.89
C LYS A 171 -16.38 13.40 -3.21
N GLU A 172 -15.59 13.76 -2.20
CA GLU A 172 -14.38 14.59 -2.33
C GLU A 172 -13.36 13.94 -3.29
N ARG A 173 -13.08 12.65 -3.10
CA ARG A 173 -12.20 11.88 -4.00
C ARG A 173 -12.72 11.82 -5.43
N SER A 174 -14.01 11.55 -5.62
CA SER A 174 -14.63 11.51 -6.94
C SER A 174 -14.60 12.87 -7.63
N LYS A 175 -14.77 13.97 -6.88
CA LYS A 175 -14.63 15.33 -7.41
C LYS A 175 -13.18 15.56 -7.88
N ARG A 176 -12.19 15.23 -7.05
CA ARG A 176 -10.77 15.39 -7.38
C ARG A 176 -10.35 14.57 -8.60
N LEU A 177 -10.84 13.33 -8.72
CA LEU A 177 -10.60 12.50 -9.90
C LEU A 177 -11.15 13.14 -11.17
N LYS A 178 -12.37 13.70 -11.12
CA LYS A 178 -12.95 14.43 -12.27
C LYS A 178 -12.12 15.65 -12.65
N GLU A 179 -11.69 16.45 -11.68
CA GLU A 179 -10.83 17.62 -11.92
C GLU A 179 -9.51 17.21 -12.59
N LEU A 180 -8.86 16.15 -12.08
CA LEU A 180 -7.62 15.63 -12.65
C LEU A 180 -7.83 15.09 -14.07
N THR A 181 -8.93 14.40 -14.35
CA THR A 181 -9.25 13.94 -15.71
C THR A 181 -9.40 15.11 -16.68
N HIS A 182 -10.09 16.19 -16.30
CA HIS A 182 -10.22 17.38 -17.14
C HIS A 182 -8.85 18.04 -17.37
N SER A 183 -8.07 18.23 -16.31
CA SER A 183 -6.75 18.83 -16.40
C SER A 183 -5.79 18.03 -17.29
N ILE A 184 -5.78 16.69 -17.17
CA ILE A 184 -5.00 15.81 -18.05
C ILE A 184 -5.48 15.92 -19.50
N ALA A 185 -6.80 15.93 -19.75
CA ALA A 185 -7.35 16.08 -21.09
C ALA A 185 -6.97 17.43 -21.74
N ASP A 186 -6.96 18.51 -20.97
CA ASP A 186 -6.55 19.83 -21.44
C ASP A 186 -5.05 19.90 -21.77
N VAL A 187 -4.20 19.30 -20.93
CA VAL A 187 -2.76 19.17 -21.20
C VAL A 187 -2.53 18.31 -22.43
N ASP A 188 -3.26 17.20 -22.60
CA ASP A 188 -3.16 16.32 -23.77
C ASP A 188 -3.60 17.02 -25.06
N ARG A 189 -4.64 17.85 -24.99
CA ARG A 189 -5.07 18.68 -26.12
C ARG A 189 -3.99 19.70 -26.51
N ARG A 190 -3.42 20.41 -25.53
CA ARG A 190 -2.32 21.38 -25.77
C ARG A 190 -1.08 20.67 -26.34
N TYR A 191 -0.76 19.50 -25.80
CA TYR A 191 0.36 18.68 -26.22
C TYR A 191 0.20 18.14 -27.65
N ALA A 192 -1.03 17.75 -28.04
CA ALA A 192 -1.35 17.30 -29.40
C ALA A 192 -1.19 18.41 -30.45
N LEU A 193 -1.43 19.67 -30.05
CA LEU A 193 -1.23 20.84 -30.91
C LEU A 193 0.25 21.23 -30.99
N LEU A 194 0.94 21.25 -29.84
CA LEU A 194 2.34 21.65 -29.73
C LEU A 194 3.08 20.70 -28.77
N PRO A 195 3.84 19.73 -29.30
CA PRO A 195 4.63 18.79 -28.49
C PRO A 195 5.80 19.51 -27.78
N MET A 196 5.52 20.18 -26.67
CA MET A 196 6.51 20.90 -25.86
C MET A 196 6.94 20.07 -24.64
N ALA A 197 8.24 20.12 -24.32
CA ALA A 197 8.80 19.42 -23.17
C ALA A 197 8.22 19.89 -21.82
N ASP A 198 7.80 21.16 -21.73
CA ASP A 198 7.24 21.72 -20.50
C ASP A 198 5.81 21.26 -20.22
N LEU A 199 4.99 21.04 -21.26
CA LEU A 199 3.66 20.44 -21.13
C LEU A 199 3.75 18.97 -20.67
N PHE A 200 4.79 18.25 -21.09
CA PHE A 200 5.04 16.90 -20.59
C PHE A 200 5.41 16.90 -19.09
N LYS A 201 6.25 17.86 -18.65
CA LYS A 201 6.57 18.03 -17.23
C LYS A 201 5.36 18.37 -16.38
N GLU A 202 4.41 19.16 -16.91
CA GLU A 202 3.13 19.49 -16.24
C GLU A 202 2.23 18.25 -16.13
N LYS A 203 2.22 17.37 -17.14
CA LYS A 203 1.39 16.16 -17.20
C LYS A 203 1.78 15.10 -16.16
N VAL A 204 3.07 14.88 -15.95
CA VAL A 204 3.60 13.81 -15.07
C VAL A 204 3.03 13.84 -13.64
N PRO A 205 3.04 14.97 -12.90
CA PRO A 205 2.50 15.01 -11.54
C PRO A 205 0.97 14.81 -11.50
N LEU A 206 0.25 15.36 -12.48
CA LEU A 206 -1.21 15.18 -12.59
C LEU A 206 -1.58 13.71 -12.80
N GLN A 207 -0.84 13.03 -13.68
CA GLN A 207 -1.00 11.60 -13.87
C GLN A 207 -0.63 10.80 -12.62
N PHE A 208 0.47 11.16 -11.94
CA PHE A 208 0.87 10.50 -10.69
C PHE A 208 -0.23 10.60 -9.61
N GLU A 209 -0.78 11.79 -9.40
CA GLU A 209 -1.86 12.01 -8.44
C GLU A 209 -3.11 11.21 -8.81
N PHE A 210 -3.54 11.30 -10.07
CA PHE A 210 -4.69 10.57 -10.60
C PHE A 210 -4.53 9.06 -10.40
N ASN A 211 -3.35 8.56 -10.72
CA ASN A 211 -2.98 7.16 -10.58
C ASN A 211 -3.09 6.72 -9.13
N THR A 212 -2.52 7.47 -8.20
CA THR A 212 -2.56 7.20 -6.75
C THR A 212 -4.00 7.18 -6.22
N LEU A 213 -4.84 8.13 -6.67
CA LEU A 213 -6.25 8.19 -6.24
C LEU A 213 -7.10 7.07 -6.86
N SER A 214 -6.79 6.64 -8.08
CA SER A 214 -7.52 5.58 -8.79
C SER A 214 -7.22 4.18 -8.22
N THR A 215 -5.98 3.90 -7.77
CA THR A 215 -5.61 2.58 -7.23
C THR A 215 -6.22 2.32 -5.86
N TRP A 216 -6.59 3.35 -5.11
CA TRP A 216 -7.18 3.23 -3.77
C TRP A 216 -8.34 2.23 -3.69
N ARG A 217 -9.24 2.22 -4.69
CA ARG A 217 -10.40 1.31 -4.69
C ARG A 217 -9.97 -0.14 -4.89
N ALA A 218 -9.01 -0.37 -5.80
CA ALA A 218 -8.44 -1.68 -6.05
C ALA A 218 -7.70 -2.19 -4.80
N GLU A 219 -6.83 -1.37 -4.21
CA GLU A 219 -6.12 -1.68 -2.97
C GLU A 219 -7.08 -2.02 -1.82
N LYS A 220 -8.15 -1.23 -1.66
CA LYS A 220 -9.19 -1.49 -0.65
C LYS A 220 -9.88 -2.82 -0.87
N ASN A 221 -10.18 -3.18 -2.12
CA ASN A 221 -10.80 -4.46 -2.45
C ASN A 221 -9.84 -5.64 -2.24
N ILE A 222 -8.57 -5.49 -2.62
CA ILE A 222 -7.52 -6.49 -2.38
C ILE A 222 -7.36 -6.72 -0.87
N LYS A 223 -7.27 -5.66 -0.07
CA LYS A 223 -7.16 -5.78 1.40
C LYS A 223 -8.39 -6.45 2.02
N LYS A 224 -9.60 -6.20 1.49
CA LYS A 224 -10.81 -6.92 1.93
C LYS A 224 -10.74 -8.41 1.61
N LEU A 225 -10.29 -8.76 0.40
CA LEU A 225 -10.12 -10.14 -0.02
C LEU A 225 -9.08 -10.87 0.83
N ASN A 226 -7.91 -10.26 1.06
CA ASN A 226 -6.84 -10.84 1.87
C ASN A 226 -7.30 -11.11 3.31
N ARG A 227 -8.10 -10.23 3.91
CA ARG A 227 -8.68 -10.50 5.24
C ARG A 227 -9.63 -11.69 5.23
N PHE A 228 -10.45 -11.81 4.18
CA PHE A 228 -11.33 -12.96 4.02
C PHE A 228 -10.53 -14.27 3.91
N THR A 229 -9.48 -14.31 3.09
CA THR A 229 -8.64 -15.51 2.94
C THR A 229 -7.89 -15.87 4.22
N MET A 230 -7.39 -14.88 4.98
CA MET A 230 -6.72 -15.13 6.26
C MET A 230 -7.68 -15.70 7.30
N ASN A 231 -8.89 -15.14 7.43
CA ASN A 231 -9.90 -15.64 8.36
C ASN A 231 -10.34 -17.08 8.02
N MET A 232 -10.45 -17.41 6.73
CA MET A 232 -10.74 -18.79 6.30
C MET A 232 -9.59 -19.75 6.61
N GLY A 233 -8.34 -19.29 6.53
CA GLY A 233 -7.15 -20.09 6.86
C GLY A 233 -7.03 -20.38 8.36
N THR A 234 -7.42 -19.43 9.22
CA THR A 234 -7.46 -19.64 10.67
C THR A 234 -8.60 -20.58 11.09
N GLU A 235 -9.73 -20.54 10.40
CA GLU A 235 -10.85 -21.48 10.64
C GLU A 235 -10.55 -22.90 10.13
N GLN A 236 -9.67 -23.07 9.13
CA GLN A 236 -9.20 -24.38 8.66
C GLN A 236 -8.09 -25.00 9.53
N GLY A 237 -7.41 -24.21 10.37
CA GLY A 237 -6.41 -24.70 11.32
C GLY A 237 -6.99 -25.57 12.44
N ASP A 238 -8.28 -25.38 12.76
CA ASP A 238 -9.00 -26.15 13.78
C ASP A 238 -9.77 -27.36 13.22
N SER A 239 -9.66 -27.62 11.92
CA SER A 239 -10.29 -28.79 11.28
C SER A 239 -9.32 -29.46 10.31
N LEU A 240 -8.38 -30.22 10.89
CA LEU A 240 -7.66 -31.28 10.18
C LEU A 240 -8.66 -32.36 9.75
N HIS A 241 -9.22 -32.23 8.55
CA HIS A 241 -9.50 -33.29 7.58
C HIS A 241 -10.39 -32.73 6.46
N PHE A 242 -9.77 -32.22 5.38
CA PHE A 242 -10.37 -32.38 4.06
C PHE A 242 -9.28 -32.55 3.01
N SER A 243 -9.34 -33.72 2.39
CA SER A 243 -8.45 -34.23 1.36
C SER A 243 -8.35 -33.31 0.15
N SER A 244 -7.15 -33.30 -0.41
CA SER A 244 -6.78 -32.91 -1.76
C SER A 244 -7.86 -33.29 -2.78
N SER A 245 -8.63 -32.31 -3.24
CA SER A 245 -9.47 -32.44 -4.43
C SER A 245 -9.65 -31.08 -5.10
N SER A 246 -9.20 -31.06 -6.34
CA SER A 246 -9.37 -29.99 -7.31
C SER A 246 -10.84 -29.49 -7.36
N ARG A 247 -11.01 -28.18 -7.57
CA ARG A 247 -12.28 -27.48 -7.90
C ARG A 247 -13.33 -27.43 -6.79
N ARG A 248 -13.42 -26.28 -6.11
CA ARG A 248 -14.66 -25.57 -5.75
C ARG A 248 -14.26 -24.21 -5.16
N LEU A 249 -14.22 -23.19 -6.02
CA LEU A 249 -14.34 -21.81 -5.57
C LEU A 249 -15.69 -21.70 -4.85
N ASP A 250 -15.65 -21.65 -3.53
CA ASP A 250 -16.84 -21.58 -2.70
C ASP A 250 -17.56 -20.24 -2.93
N ARG A 251 -18.86 -20.34 -3.16
CA ARG A 251 -19.73 -19.38 -3.88
C ARG A 251 -20.23 -18.21 -3.01
N ARG A 252 -19.42 -17.67 -2.09
CA ARG A 252 -19.93 -16.71 -1.08
C ARG A 252 -19.34 -15.29 -1.13
N SER A 253 -18.41 -14.97 -2.03
CA SER A 253 -17.82 -13.62 -2.08
C SER A 253 -17.55 -13.09 -3.49
N GLN A 254 -18.48 -13.25 -4.42
CA GLN A 254 -18.33 -12.67 -5.76
C GLN A 254 -18.94 -11.26 -5.85
N GLY A 255 -18.45 -10.28 -5.08
CA GLY A 255 -18.80 -8.89 -5.35
C GLY A 255 -18.33 -8.46 -6.75
N SER A 256 -19.04 -7.54 -7.44
CA SER A 256 -18.57 -6.95 -8.71
C SER A 256 -17.13 -6.44 -8.54
N ILE A 257 -16.18 -7.18 -9.10
CA ILE A 257 -14.80 -6.73 -9.15
C ILE A 257 -14.75 -5.77 -10.34
N GLN A 258 -14.77 -4.48 -10.05
CA GLN A 258 -14.21 -3.50 -10.96
C GLN A 258 -12.72 -3.82 -11.07
N VAL A 259 -12.36 -4.61 -12.08
CA VAL A 259 -10.95 -4.78 -12.45
C VAL A 259 -10.62 -3.56 -13.28
N LEU A 260 -10.04 -2.57 -12.62
CA LEU A 260 -9.31 -1.53 -13.32
C LEU A 260 -8.06 -2.19 -13.90
N ILE A 261 -8.17 -2.74 -15.12
CA ILE A 261 -7.00 -3.18 -15.87
C ILE A 261 -6.26 -1.91 -16.28
N ARG A 262 -5.42 -1.43 -15.37
CA ARG A 262 -4.50 -0.35 -15.65
C ARG A 262 -3.37 -0.94 -16.48
N LEU A 263 -3.48 -0.78 -17.79
CA LEU A 263 -2.29 -0.79 -18.63
C LEU A 263 -1.47 0.42 -18.19
N CYS A 264 -0.60 0.19 -17.21
CA CYS A 264 0.49 1.09 -16.93
C CYS A 264 1.30 1.10 -18.24
N ILE A 265 1.05 2.09 -19.10
CA ILE A 265 2.08 2.49 -20.05
C ILE A 265 3.19 3.01 -19.14
N ILE A 266 4.06 2.10 -18.74
CA ILE A 266 5.37 2.43 -18.22
C ILE A 266 5.97 3.31 -19.32
N PRO A 267 6.22 4.60 -19.08
CA PRO A 267 6.92 5.41 -20.06
C PRO A 267 8.26 4.70 -20.31
N LYS A 268 8.44 4.20 -21.53
CA LYS A 268 9.71 3.65 -22.01
C LYS A 268 10.70 4.77 -22.26
#